data_AF-A0A2T2VLV3-F1
#
_entry.id   AF-A0A2T2VLV3-F1
#
_cell.length_a   1.000
_cell.length_b   1.000
_cell.length_c   1.000
_cell.angle_alpha   90.00
_cell.angle_beta   90.00
_cell.angle_gamma   90.00
#
_symmetry.space_group_name_H-M   'P 1'
#
loop_
_entity.id
_entity.type
_entity.pdbx_description
1 polymer ?
#
loop_
_entity_poly.entity_id
_entity_poly.type
_entity_poly.pdbx_seq_one_letter_code
_entity_poly.pdbx_strand_id
1 'polypeptide(L)'
;MKNALAAAFVLGFFQSVNAQTTCLPCDQLGMTINVGSDTTALSIYHSGQYLTHPQENNIFAWHITDSQGNTVFQDTIVDDAFCNFSHNVAITDSMTVSVYLKNDSAVLPNGNPINCLFEDQVYWKTGFYASGSPWGKWEFRNDWKPGLDINDVLGIENLSPKQKELIKVVDLFGRETTPKTNTLLVYIYSDGTIEKKVIVE
;
A
#
# COMPACT_ATOMS: atom_id res chain seq x y z
N MET A 1 67.02 -23.20 19.65
CA MET A 1 65.64 -22.98 20.12
C MET A 1 65.25 -21.53 19.84
N LYS A 2 64.46 -21.29 18.79
CA LYS A 2 63.78 -20.00 18.57
C LYS A 2 62.41 -20.33 17.99
N ASN A 3 61.40 -20.35 18.86
CA ASN A 3 60.00 -20.49 18.47
C ASN A 3 59.53 -19.12 17.97
N ALA A 4 59.23 -19.01 16.68
CA ALA A 4 58.48 -17.88 16.13
C ALA A 4 57.00 -18.27 16.12
N LEU A 5 56.21 -17.64 17.00
CA LEU A 5 54.76 -17.67 16.95
C LEU A 5 54.31 -16.91 15.69
N ALA A 6 53.69 -17.60 14.74
CA ALA A 6 52.98 -16.96 13.64
C ALA A 6 51.58 -16.60 14.11
N ALA A 7 51.31 -15.29 14.26
CA ALA A 7 49.95 -14.79 14.47
C ALA A 7 49.21 -14.78 13.12
N ALA A 8 48.20 -15.64 12.98
CA ALA A 8 47.32 -15.64 11.82
C ALA A 8 46.28 -14.52 11.95
N PHE A 9 46.42 -13.46 11.15
CA PHE A 9 45.42 -12.41 11.01
C PHE A 9 44.31 -12.94 10.09
N VAL A 10 43.17 -13.33 10.66
CA VAL A 10 41.97 -13.64 9.87
C VAL A 10 41.37 -12.30 9.43
N LEU A 11 41.67 -11.86 8.20
CA LEU A 11 40.90 -10.81 7.55
C LEU A 11 39.51 -11.38 7.24
N GLY A 12 38.53 -11.05 8.09
CA GLY A 12 37.13 -11.24 7.77
C GLY A 12 36.76 -10.33 6.59
N PHE A 13 36.56 -10.93 5.42
CA PHE A 13 35.89 -10.27 4.30
C PHE A 13 34.42 -10.06 4.69
N PHE A 14 34.08 -8.87 5.18
CA PHE A 14 32.68 -8.42 5.19
C PHE A 14 32.31 -8.13 3.74
N GLN A 15 31.66 -9.06 3.06
CA GLN A 15 30.98 -8.72 1.81
C GLN A 15 29.80 -7.83 2.17
N SER A 16 29.88 -6.54 1.82
CA SER A 16 28.70 -5.69 1.79
C SER A 16 27.75 -6.29 0.77
N VAL A 17 26.69 -6.94 1.26
CA VAL A 17 25.58 -7.37 0.41
C VAL A 17 24.92 -6.08 -0.04
N ASN A 18 25.21 -5.64 -1.27
CA ASN A 18 24.42 -4.57 -1.87
C ASN A 18 22.97 -5.08 -1.89
N ALA A 19 22.04 -4.31 -1.34
CA ALA A 19 20.61 -4.62 -1.46
C ALA A 19 20.32 -4.75 -2.95
N GLN A 20 20.03 -5.97 -3.41
CA GLN A 20 19.71 -6.21 -4.80
C GLN A 20 18.31 -5.64 -5.03
N THR A 21 18.21 -4.55 -5.78
CA THR A 21 16.92 -4.04 -6.25
C THR A 21 16.28 -5.10 -7.15
N THR A 22 15.08 -5.55 -6.80
CA THR A 22 14.35 -6.61 -7.53
C THR A 22 13.06 -6.11 -8.19
N CYS A 23 12.79 -4.81 -8.11
CA CYS A 23 11.62 -4.17 -8.71
C CYS A 23 11.89 -2.73 -9.13
N LEU A 24 11.04 -2.19 -10.00
CA LEU A 24 11.06 -0.77 -10.37
C LEU A 24 10.26 0.08 -9.36
N PRO A 25 10.62 1.36 -9.19
CA PRO A 25 9.80 2.34 -8.48
C PRO A 25 8.35 2.41 -8.97
N CYS A 26 7.42 2.71 -8.05
CA CYS A 26 5.98 2.77 -8.36
C CYS A 26 5.65 3.75 -9.50
N ASP A 27 6.40 4.85 -9.61
CA ASP A 27 6.23 5.87 -10.64
C ASP A 27 6.74 5.46 -12.03
N GLN A 28 7.35 4.28 -12.14
CA GLN A 28 7.80 3.65 -13.39
C GLN A 28 6.95 2.42 -13.78
N LEU A 29 5.95 2.10 -12.98
CA LEU A 29 4.96 1.06 -13.24
C LEU A 29 3.63 1.70 -13.65
N GLY A 30 2.76 0.92 -14.27
CA GLY A 30 1.48 1.44 -14.72
C GLY A 30 0.52 0.38 -15.21
N MET A 31 -0.66 0.88 -15.62
CA MET A 31 -1.78 0.07 -16.09
C MET A 31 -2.08 0.37 -17.56
N THR A 32 -2.53 -0.63 -18.29
CA THR A 32 -3.05 -0.47 -19.65
C THR A 32 -4.32 -1.29 -19.84
N ILE A 33 -5.20 -0.83 -20.73
CA ILE A 33 -6.34 -1.65 -21.15
C ILE A 33 -5.83 -2.70 -22.13
N ASN A 34 -6.02 -3.97 -21.79
CA ASN A 34 -5.63 -5.10 -22.59
C ASN A 34 -6.60 -5.33 -23.77
N VAL A 35 -6.07 -5.95 -24.83
CA VAL A 35 -6.86 -6.39 -25.98
C VAL A 35 -7.90 -7.43 -25.56
N GLY A 36 -9.11 -7.34 -26.11
CA GLY A 36 -10.24 -8.22 -25.73
C GLY A 36 -11.24 -7.58 -24.77
N SER A 37 -10.98 -6.37 -24.29
CA SER A 37 -12.00 -5.54 -23.61
C SER A 37 -13.10 -5.11 -24.61
N ASP A 38 -14.35 -5.07 -24.13
CA ASP A 38 -15.54 -4.68 -24.87
C ASP A 38 -16.46 -3.81 -23.98
N THR A 39 -17.64 -3.42 -24.47
CA THR A 39 -18.59 -2.51 -23.82
C THR A 39 -19.05 -2.93 -22.41
N THR A 40 -18.98 -4.22 -22.08
CA THR A 40 -19.44 -4.80 -20.80
C THR A 40 -18.40 -5.67 -20.11
N ALA A 41 -17.17 -5.71 -20.65
CA ALA A 41 -16.09 -6.53 -20.14
C ALA A 41 -14.77 -5.80 -20.26
N LEU A 42 -13.98 -5.79 -19.19
CA LEU A 42 -12.70 -5.10 -19.14
C LEU A 42 -11.60 -6.07 -18.74
N SER A 43 -10.46 -5.97 -19.42
CA SER A 43 -9.22 -6.63 -19.09
C SER A 43 -8.17 -5.55 -18.88
N ILE A 44 -7.67 -5.39 -17.66
CA ILE A 44 -6.64 -4.41 -17.32
C ILE A 44 -5.33 -5.16 -17.06
N TYR A 45 -4.28 -4.77 -17.79
CA TYR A 45 -2.93 -5.24 -17.57
C TYR A 45 -2.19 -4.33 -16.59
N HIS A 46 -1.38 -4.91 -15.71
CA HIS A 46 -0.50 -4.19 -14.80
C HIS A 46 0.97 -4.59 -15.01
N SER A 47 1.83 -3.63 -15.35
CA SER A 47 3.26 -3.91 -15.66
C SER A 47 4.07 -4.41 -14.46
N GLY A 48 3.64 -4.03 -13.26
CA GLY A 48 4.22 -4.47 -12.00
C GLY A 48 4.37 -5.98 -11.86
N GLN A 49 3.50 -6.79 -12.48
CA GLN A 49 3.61 -8.25 -12.38
C GLN A 49 4.90 -8.77 -13.02
N TYR A 50 5.27 -8.24 -14.18
CA TYR A 50 6.49 -8.64 -14.88
C TYR A 50 7.75 -7.98 -14.31
N LEU A 51 7.61 -6.77 -13.77
CA LEU A 51 8.74 -5.92 -13.36
C LEU A 51 9.05 -6.00 -11.86
N THR A 52 8.37 -6.87 -11.11
CA THR A 52 8.53 -7.03 -9.65
C THR A 52 8.79 -8.48 -9.31
N HIS A 53 9.95 -8.78 -8.73
CA HIS A 53 10.37 -10.15 -8.40
C HIS A 53 10.62 -10.34 -6.90
N PRO A 54 10.31 -11.52 -6.33
CA PRO A 54 9.74 -12.70 -7.00
C PRO A 54 8.25 -12.52 -7.37
N GLN A 55 7.85 -12.99 -8.56
CA GLN A 55 6.54 -12.69 -9.14
C GLN A 55 5.40 -13.39 -8.39
N GLU A 56 5.66 -14.60 -7.89
CA GLU A 56 4.76 -15.41 -7.09
C GLU A 56 4.29 -14.73 -5.79
N ASN A 57 4.98 -13.67 -5.36
CA ASN A 57 4.67 -12.88 -4.18
C ASN A 57 4.02 -11.53 -4.51
N ASN A 58 3.78 -11.22 -5.79
CA ASN A 58 3.07 -10.01 -6.18
C ASN A 58 1.58 -10.16 -5.86
N ILE A 59 1.11 -9.32 -4.96
CA ILE A 59 -0.30 -9.23 -4.59
C ILE A 59 -0.87 -7.94 -5.19
N PHE A 60 -1.91 -8.09 -6.00
CA PHE A 60 -2.69 -6.98 -6.56
C PHE A 60 -4.09 -6.97 -5.95
N ALA A 61 -4.42 -5.97 -5.15
CA ALA A 61 -5.79 -5.74 -4.70
C ALA A 61 -6.45 -4.67 -5.58
N TRP A 62 -7.46 -5.09 -6.33
CA TRP A 62 -8.20 -4.27 -7.29
C TRP A 62 -9.52 -3.82 -6.67
N HIS A 63 -9.82 -2.54 -6.81
CA HIS A 63 -11.12 -1.97 -6.47
C HIS A 63 -11.57 -1.02 -7.58
N ILE A 64 -12.68 -1.36 -8.22
CA ILE A 64 -13.26 -0.61 -9.32
C ILE A 64 -14.61 -0.08 -8.85
N THR A 65 -14.83 1.22 -9.03
CA THR A 65 -16.08 1.89 -8.67
C THR A 65 -16.68 2.63 -9.86
N ASP A 66 -17.99 2.84 -9.82
CA ASP A 66 -18.68 3.73 -10.76
C ASP A 66 -18.44 5.21 -10.41
N SER A 67 -18.98 6.13 -11.22
CA SER A 67 -18.88 7.58 -11.00
C SER A 67 -19.55 8.08 -9.71
N GLN A 68 -20.41 7.26 -9.08
CA GLN A 68 -21.09 7.56 -7.82
C GLN A 68 -20.34 6.97 -6.62
N GLY A 69 -19.26 6.22 -6.85
CA GLY A 69 -18.46 5.55 -5.83
C GLY A 69 -18.98 4.17 -5.41
N ASN A 70 -19.97 3.61 -6.09
CA ASN A 70 -20.43 2.25 -5.81
C ASN A 70 -19.43 1.23 -6.38
N THR A 71 -19.15 0.17 -5.64
CA THR A 71 -18.28 -0.92 -6.11
C THR A 71 -18.89 -1.63 -7.32
N VAL A 72 -18.14 -1.64 -8.42
CA VAL A 72 -18.43 -2.37 -9.65
C VAL A 72 -17.73 -3.73 -9.62
N PHE A 73 -16.47 -3.75 -9.18
CA PHE A 73 -15.67 -4.96 -9.08
C PHE A 73 -14.64 -4.82 -7.95
N GLN A 74 -14.34 -5.92 -7.27
CA GLN A 74 -13.29 -5.97 -6.26
C GLN A 74 -12.73 -7.39 -6.20
N ASP A 75 -11.41 -7.51 -6.27
CA ASP A 75 -10.73 -8.79 -6.18
C ASP A 75 -9.28 -8.63 -5.71
N THR A 76 -8.68 -9.72 -5.23
CA THR A 76 -7.26 -9.79 -4.90
C THR A 76 -6.63 -10.91 -5.69
N ILE A 77 -5.68 -10.56 -6.55
CA ILE A 77 -5.02 -11.47 -7.47
C ILE A 77 -3.55 -11.62 -7.05
N VAL A 78 -3.02 -12.84 -7.14
CA VAL A 78 -1.63 -13.16 -6.83
C VAL A 78 -0.98 -13.77 -8.07
N ASP A 79 0.22 -13.31 -8.41
CA ASP A 79 1.01 -13.83 -9.53
C ASP A 79 0.30 -13.79 -10.90
N ASP A 80 -0.54 -12.77 -11.13
CA ASP A 80 -1.16 -12.53 -12.43
C ASP A 80 -1.04 -11.06 -12.81
N ALA A 81 -0.92 -10.81 -14.11
CA ALA A 81 -0.78 -9.47 -14.67
C ALA A 81 -2.13 -8.87 -15.07
N PHE A 82 -3.18 -9.68 -15.15
CA PHE A 82 -4.47 -9.27 -15.72
C PHE A 82 -5.60 -9.31 -14.72
N CYS A 83 -6.32 -8.19 -14.59
CA CYS A 83 -7.61 -8.11 -13.91
C CYS A 83 -8.72 -8.14 -14.96
N ASN A 84 -9.48 -9.24 -14.99
CA ASN A 84 -10.54 -9.48 -15.96
C ASN A 84 -11.89 -9.49 -15.25
N PHE A 85 -12.82 -8.63 -15.68
CA PHE A 85 -14.15 -8.56 -15.07
C PHE A 85 -15.23 -8.12 -16.06
N SER A 86 -16.48 -8.45 -15.75
CA SER A 86 -17.66 -7.94 -16.44
C SER A 86 -18.35 -6.85 -15.61
N HIS A 87 -19.01 -5.91 -16.27
CA HIS A 87 -19.71 -4.80 -15.62
C HIS A 87 -20.94 -4.37 -16.41
N ASN A 88 -21.81 -3.60 -15.74
CA ASN A 88 -23.00 -2.99 -16.35
C ASN A 88 -22.89 -1.45 -16.45
N VAL A 89 -21.73 -0.88 -16.16
CA VAL A 89 -21.49 0.57 -16.30
C VAL A 89 -21.69 0.99 -17.76
N ALA A 90 -22.53 1.98 -17.99
CA ALA A 90 -22.82 2.48 -19.32
C ALA A 90 -21.57 3.11 -19.95
N ILE A 91 -21.39 2.93 -21.27
CA ILE A 91 -20.27 3.53 -22.02
C ILE A 91 -20.29 5.07 -22.04
N THR A 92 -21.38 5.71 -21.61
CA THR A 92 -21.46 7.17 -21.44
C THR A 92 -20.94 7.63 -20.08
N ASP A 93 -20.62 6.70 -19.19
CA ASP A 93 -20.08 6.94 -17.86
C ASP A 93 -18.60 6.50 -17.76
N SER A 94 -18.01 6.67 -16.59
CA SER A 94 -16.65 6.27 -16.28
C SER A 94 -16.58 5.38 -15.04
N MET A 95 -15.49 4.63 -14.93
CA MET A 95 -15.16 3.89 -13.72
C MET A 95 -13.85 4.42 -13.15
N THR A 96 -13.72 4.40 -11.83
CA THR A 96 -12.44 4.63 -11.15
C THR A 96 -11.82 3.28 -10.85
N VAL A 97 -10.56 3.09 -11.27
CA VAL A 97 -9.76 1.90 -11.03
C VAL A 97 -8.71 2.25 -9.99
N SER A 98 -8.75 1.60 -8.84
CA SER A 98 -7.72 1.68 -7.80
C SER A 98 -7.07 0.30 -7.65
N VAL A 99 -5.74 0.26 -7.66
CA VAL A 99 -4.95 -0.97 -7.58
C VAL A 99 -3.84 -0.80 -6.57
N TYR A 100 -3.76 -1.74 -5.66
CA TYR A 100 -2.70 -1.83 -4.69
C TYR A 100 -1.77 -2.98 -5.04
N LEU A 101 -0.51 -2.69 -5.36
CA LEU A 101 0.54 -3.68 -5.56
C LEU A 101 1.40 -3.75 -4.31
N LYS A 102 1.50 -4.94 -3.72
CA LYS A 102 2.39 -5.23 -2.60
C LYS A 102 3.20 -6.48 -2.85
N ASN A 103 4.50 -6.42 -2.54
CA ASN A 103 5.36 -7.59 -2.45
C ASN A 103 6.46 -7.34 -1.41
N ASP A 104 6.31 -7.95 -0.23
CA ASP A 104 7.26 -7.78 0.89
C ASP A 104 8.66 -8.38 0.60
N SER A 105 8.79 -9.18 -0.46
CA SER A 105 10.06 -9.76 -0.91
C SER A 105 10.75 -8.95 -2.02
N ALA A 106 10.06 -7.98 -2.62
CA ALA A 106 10.59 -7.18 -3.71
C ALA A 106 11.13 -5.84 -3.21
N VAL A 107 12.42 -5.58 -3.46
CA VAL A 107 13.13 -4.45 -2.85
C VAL A 107 13.28 -3.31 -3.85
N LEU A 108 12.79 -2.13 -3.47
CA LEU A 108 12.92 -0.87 -4.21
C LEU A 108 14.36 -0.32 -4.11
N PRO A 109 14.75 0.66 -4.96
CA PRO A 109 16.07 1.30 -4.87
C PRO A 109 16.38 1.97 -3.51
N ASN A 110 15.34 2.39 -2.78
CA ASN A 110 15.47 2.96 -1.43
C ASN A 110 15.60 1.90 -0.32
N GLY A 111 15.52 0.60 -0.66
CA GLY A 111 15.62 -0.52 0.28
C GLY A 111 14.29 -0.96 0.91
N ASN A 112 13.20 -0.22 0.69
CA ASN A 112 11.87 -0.60 1.17
C ASN A 112 11.27 -1.71 0.31
N PRO A 113 10.37 -2.54 0.86
CA PRO A 113 9.56 -3.43 0.04
C PRO A 113 8.63 -2.62 -0.86
N ILE A 114 8.31 -3.15 -2.05
CA ILE A 114 7.37 -2.48 -2.95
C ILE A 114 5.96 -2.44 -2.33
N ASN A 115 5.39 -1.24 -2.36
CA ASN A 115 4.10 -0.94 -1.78
C ASN A 115 3.49 0.24 -2.53
N CYS A 116 2.75 -0.04 -3.60
CA CYS A 116 2.31 0.95 -4.56
C CYS A 116 0.79 1.08 -4.62
N LEU A 117 0.30 2.30 -4.78
CA LEU A 117 -1.08 2.62 -5.13
C LEU A 117 -1.14 3.22 -6.54
N PHE A 118 -1.97 2.64 -7.40
CA PHE A 118 -2.29 3.16 -8.72
C PHE A 118 -3.77 3.51 -8.75
N GLU A 119 -4.09 4.70 -9.24
CA GLU A 119 -5.49 5.13 -9.37
C GLU A 119 -5.67 5.87 -10.67
N ASP A 120 -6.67 5.54 -11.46
CA ASP A 120 -7.06 6.33 -12.63
C ASP A 120 -8.52 6.10 -13.00
N GLN A 121 -9.07 6.94 -13.86
CA GLN A 121 -10.39 6.75 -14.44
C GLN A 121 -10.30 6.09 -15.80
N VAL A 122 -11.19 5.16 -16.07
CA VAL A 122 -11.39 4.58 -17.41
C VAL A 122 -12.69 5.12 -18.00
N TYR A 123 -12.65 5.44 -19.29
CA TYR A 123 -13.81 5.95 -20.03
C TYR A 123 -13.87 5.34 -21.43
N TRP A 124 -15.06 5.31 -22.01
CA TRP A 124 -15.24 4.84 -23.39
C TRP A 124 -14.87 5.95 -24.37
N LYS A 125 -13.84 5.73 -25.17
CA LYS A 125 -13.43 6.61 -26.24
C LYS A 125 -13.98 6.11 -27.57
N THR A 126 -14.58 7.02 -28.32
CA THR A 126 -15.09 6.76 -29.66
C THR A 126 -14.29 7.52 -30.71
N GLY A 127 -14.29 7.01 -31.93
CA GLY A 127 -13.77 7.72 -33.09
C GLY A 127 -14.23 7.10 -34.40
N PHE A 128 -13.61 7.53 -35.49
CA PHE A 128 -13.84 7.00 -36.83
C PHE A 128 -12.52 6.54 -37.44
N TYR A 129 -12.53 5.42 -38.16
CA TYR A 129 -11.42 5.05 -39.02
C TYR A 129 -11.39 5.96 -40.27
N ALA A 130 -10.27 6.00 -40.97
CA ALA A 130 -10.16 6.72 -42.25
C ALA A 130 -11.19 6.23 -43.30
N SER A 131 -11.69 4.99 -43.17
CA SER A 131 -12.76 4.42 -43.99
C SER A 131 -14.17 4.96 -43.65
N GLY A 132 -14.32 5.74 -42.59
CA GLY A 132 -15.61 6.27 -42.10
C GLY A 132 -16.36 5.34 -41.13
N SER A 133 -15.88 4.13 -40.87
CA SER A 133 -16.50 3.24 -39.88
C SER A 133 -16.23 3.74 -38.45
N PRO A 134 -17.24 3.78 -37.56
CA PRO A 134 -17.03 4.15 -36.16
C PRO A 134 -16.30 3.05 -35.39
N TRP A 135 -15.59 3.44 -34.34
CA TRP A 135 -14.99 2.53 -33.36
C TRP A 135 -15.19 3.06 -31.94
N GLY A 136 -15.09 2.15 -30.98
CA GLY A 136 -15.07 2.46 -29.55
C GLY A 136 -14.12 1.53 -28.81
N LYS A 137 -13.47 2.06 -27.77
CA LYS A 137 -12.63 1.28 -26.85
C LYS A 137 -12.54 1.98 -25.51
N TRP A 138 -12.31 1.22 -24.45
CA TRP A 138 -11.93 1.78 -23.16
C TRP A 138 -10.51 2.34 -23.21
N GLU A 139 -10.31 3.51 -22.61
CA GLU A 139 -9.00 4.10 -22.36
C GLU A 139 -8.94 4.65 -20.94
N PHE A 140 -7.73 4.67 -20.38
CA PHE A 140 -7.45 5.48 -19.21
C PHE A 140 -7.56 6.96 -19.57
N ARG A 141 -8.08 7.77 -18.64
CA ARG A 141 -8.28 9.22 -18.83
C ARG A 141 -6.95 9.94 -18.97
N ASN A 142 -5.94 9.48 -18.23
CA ASN A 142 -4.59 10.01 -18.32
C ASN A 142 -3.74 9.04 -19.15
N ASP A 143 -3.02 9.57 -20.15
CA ASP A 143 -2.12 8.76 -21.00
C ASP A 143 -1.05 8.05 -20.15
N TRP A 144 -0.62 8.70 -19.06
CA TRP A 144 0.24 8.13 -18.04
C TRP A 144 -0.11 8.73 -16.68
N LYS A 145 -0.48 7.87 -15.72
CA LYS A 145 -0.60 8.25 -14.31
C LYS A 145 0.34 7.36 -13.50
N PRO A 146 1.44 7.91 -12.95
CA PRO A 146 2.42 7.13 -12.20
C PRO A 146 1.79 6.54 -10.93
N GLY A 147 2.28 5.38 -10.52
CA GLY A 147 1.98 4.81 -9.21
C GLY A 147 2.63 5.64 -8.10
N LEU A 148 1.97 5.63 -6.95
CA LEU A 148 2.46 6.26 -5.73
C LEU A 148 3.07 5.20 -4.82
N ASP A 149 4.33 5.38 -4.38
CA ASP A 149 4.89 4.62 -3.28
C ASP A 149 4.22 5.07 -1.98
N ILE A 150 3.51 4.15 -1.32
CA ILE A 150 2.76 4.46 -0.10
C ILE A 150 3.46 3.96 1.17
N ASN A 151 4.71 3.49 1.09
CA ASN A 151 5.55 3.30 2.27
C ASN A 151 5.66 4.60 3.08
N ASP A 152 5.77 5.74 2.39
CA ASP A 152 5.87 7.06 3.02
C ASP A 152 4.51 7.70 3.33
N VAL A 153 3.42 7.22 2.72
CA VAL A 153 2.04 7.72 2.96
C VAL A 153 1.44 7.12 4.24
N LEU A 154 1.93 5.95 4.67
CA LEU A 154 1.75 5.45 6.05
C LEU A 154 2.77 6.05 7.02
N GLY A 155 3.75 6.80 6.49
CA GLY A 155 4.59 7.74 7.21
C GLY A 155 3.80 8.97 7.65
N ILE A 156 2.90 8.78 8.62
CA ILE A 156 2.74 9.80 9.66
C ILE A 156 4.05 9.79 10.48
N GLU A 157 5.15 10.22 9.85
CA GLU A 157 6.31 10.75 10.56
C GLU A 157 5.88 12.11 11.14
N ASN A 158 5.02 12.10 12.17
CA ASN A 158 4.75 13.18 13.14
C ASN A 158 3.50 12.91 14.01
N LEU A 159 3.18 11.65 14.28
CA LEU A 159 2.64 11.30 15.57
C LEU A 159 3.72 10.46 16.22
N SER A 160 4.70 11.13 16.84
CA SER A 160 5.19 10.52 18.07
C SER A 160 3.93 10.12 18.85
N PRO A 161 3.80 8.88 19.37
CA PRO A 161 2.71 8.58 20.26
C PRO A 161 2.77 9.67 21.32
N LYS A 162 1.80 10.59 21.32
CA LYS A 162 1.76 11.70 22.28
C LYS A 162 1.97 11.03 23.61
N GLN A 163 3.11 11.28 24.25
CA GLN A 163 3.45 10.59 25.47
C GLN A 163 2.27 10.81 26.41
N LYS A 164 1.57 9.73 26.79
CA LYS A 164 0.35 9.87 27.60
C LYS A 164 0.75 10.43 28.95
N GLU A 165 0.46 11.70 29.16
CA GLU A 165 0.76 12.39 30.40
C GLU A 165 -0.45 12.27 31.33
N LEU A 166 -0.20 11.95 32.59
CA LEU A 166 -1.25 11.90 33.60
C LEU A 166 -1.75 13.32 33.86
N ILE A 167 -3.01 13.60 33.49
CA ILE A 167 -3.65 14.89 33.78
C ILE A 167 -4.11 14.93 35.23
N LYS A 168 -4.84 13.90 35.67
CA LYS A 168 -5.44 13.86 37.01
C LYS A 168 -5.73 12.45 37.49
N VAL A 169 -5.75 12.30 38.80
CA VAL A 169 -6.22 11.10 39.49
C VAL A 169 -7.46 11.48 40.28
N VAL A 170 -8.55 10.76 40.06
CA VAL A 170 -9.82 10.99 40.75
C VAL A 170 -10.30 9.73 41.46
N ASP A 171 -11.09 9.93 42.52
CA ASP A 171 -11.84 8.85 43.16
C ASP A 171 -13.05 8.43 42.31
N LEU A 172 -13.77 7.40 42.76
CA LEU A 172 -14.97 6.90 42.07
C LEU A 172 -16.12 7.93 41.97
N PHE A 173 -16.05 9.01 42.74
CA PHE A 173 -17.02 10.11 42.71
C PHE A 173 -16.54 11.28 41.84
N GLY A 174 -15.38 11.15 41.17
CA GLY A 174 -14.83 12.15 40.27
C GLY A 174 -14.09 13.30 40.98
N ARG A 175 -13.79 13.16 42.27
CA ARG A 175 -13.03 14.17 43.04
C ARG A 175 -11.54 13.91 42.90
N GLU A 176 -10.76 14.96 42.63
CA GLU A 176 -9.30 14.85 42.52
C GLU A 176 -8.67 14.40 43.84
N THR A 177 -7.73 13.45 43.75
CA THR A 177 -7.05 12.84 44.91
C THR A 177 -5.64 12.42 44.54
N THR A 178 -4.79 12.21 45.55
CA THR A 178 -3.48 11.58 45.39
C THR A 178 -3.60 10.05 45.34
N PRO A 179 -2.64 9.34 44.71
CA PRO A 179 -2.56 7.88 44.72
C PRO A 179 -2.53 7.29 46.14
N LYS A 180 -3.34 6.26 46.38
CA LYS A 180 -3.45 5.54 47.66
C LYS A 180 -3.53 4.03 47.41
N THR A 181 -2.94 3.27 48.31
CA THR A 181 -2.99 1.81 48.30
C THR A 181 -4.38 1.29 48.67
N ASN A 182 -4.68 0.06 48.27
CA ASN A 182 -5.91 -0.69 48.51
C ASN A 182 -7.20 0.06 48.16
N THR A 183 -7.11 1.04 47.26
CA THR A 183 -8.23 1.91 46.83
C THR A 183 -8.31 1.92 45.31
N LEU A 184 -9.51 1.81 44.76
CA LEU A 184 -9.74 1.93 43.32
C LEU A 184 -9.74 3.42 42.91
N LEU A 185 -8.80 3.78 42.05
CA LEU A 185 -8.59 5.14 41.56
C LEU A 185 -8.67 5.19 40.04
N VAL A 186 -9.10 6.34 39.52
CA VAL A 186 -9.29 6.59 38.09
C VAL A 186 -8.24 7.59 37.61
N TYR A 187 -7.38 7.16 36.69
CA TYR A 187 -6.29 7.93 36.11
C TYR A 187 -6.72 8.42 34.74
N ILE A 188 -6.68 9.73 34.53
CA ILE A 188 -7.14 10.38 33.29
C ILE A 188 -5.91 10.97 32.60
N TYR A 189 -5.72 10.63 31.33
CA TYR A 189 -4.54 10.97 30.54
C TYR A 189 -4.83 12.03 29.47
N SER A 190 -3.78 12.67 28.98
CA SER A 190 -3.84 13.74 27.98
C SER A 190 -4.33 13.34 26.60
N ASP A 191 -4.34 12.04 26.30
CA ASP A 191 -4.92 11.44 25.11
C ASP A 191 -6.41 11.08 25.26
N GLY A 192 -7.01 11.38 26.41
CA GLY A 192 -8.40 11.06 26.73
C GLY A 192 -8.60 9.63 27.25
N THR A 193 -7.53 8.84 27.40
CA THR A 193 -7.62 7.50 27.99
C THR A 193 -7.88 7.56 29.50
N ILE A 194 -8.55 6.53 30.01
CA ILE A 194 -8.92 6.40 31.41
C ILE A 194 -8.50 5.02 31.90
N GLU A 195 -7.65 4.97 32.94
CA GLU A 195 -7.22 3.71 33.57
C GLU A 195 -7.76 3.61 34.99
N LYS A 196 -8.32 2.46 35.35
CA LYS A 196 -8.78 2.17 36.73
C LYS A 196 -7.74 1.30 37.42
N LYS A 197 -7.12 1.79 38.50
CA LYS A 197 -6.02 1.12 39.19
C LYS A 197 -6.32 0.89 40.67
N VAL A 198 -5.90 -0.27 41.18
CA VAL A 198 -5.74 -0.54 42.61
C VAL A 198 -4.26 -0.84 42.83
N ILE A 199 -3.61 -0.03 43.65
CA ILE A 199 -2.23 -0.30 44.09
C ILE A 199 -2.35 -1.10 45.38
N VAL A 200 -1.82 -2.32 45.42
CA VAL A 200 -1.86 -3.18 46.62
C VAL A 200 -0.53 -3.04 47.38
N GLU A 201 -0.57 -3.14 48.72
CA GLU A 201 0.62 -3.21 49.58
C GLU A 201 1.20 -4.62 49.67
#